data_AF-A0A2V6SP46-F1
#
_entry.id   AF-A0A2V6SP46-F1
#
_cell.length_a   1.000
_cell.length_b   1.000
_cell.length_c   1.000
_cell.angle_alpha   90.00
_cell.angle_beta   90.00
_cell.angle_gamma   90.00
#
_symmetry.space_group_name_H-M   'P 1'
#
loop_
_entity.id
_entity.type
_entity.pdbx_description
1 polymer ?
#
loop_
_entity_poly.entity_id
_entity_poly.type
_entity_poly.pdbx_seq_one_letter_code
_entity_poly.pdbx_strand_id
1 'polypeptide(L)'
;MSVKGDLVMTTQHGGHRVIVAAVALALVCSWITPALAQAPPGDFASVVSAARAWPGCLGVETGQTSSGKRVIFAWFEGKKALVAWYHSEVHQKAMKTAFPNQAFDREPLPDTPEDSGPILAIVSLKLLDAPRPGATSLPIATIGIELYTPLPGGVAVGGRFAPDALKVRGLREIELGSAQGRPR
;
A
#
# COMPACT_ATOMS: atom_id res chain seq x y z
N MET A 1 -29.95 -53.06 -62.22
CA MET A 1 -29.38 -52.08 -63.17
C MET A 1 -28.83 -50.94 -62.32
N SER A 2 -27.61 -50.97 -61.77
CA SER A 2 -26.29 -50.84 -62.42
C SER A 2 -26.33 -49.91 -63.63
N VAL A 3 -25.72 -48.73 -63.56
CA VAL A 3 -24.31 -48.51 -63.87
C VAL A 3 -23.89 -47.11 -63.39
N LYS A 4 -22.65 -47.07 -62.92
CA LYS A 4 -21.83 -45.96 -62.46
C LYS A 4 -21.11 -45.32 -63.65
N GLY A 5 -20.90 -44.02 -63.64
CA GLY A 5 -19.95 -43.34 -64.54
C GLY A 5 -20.35 -41.88 -64.74
N ASP A 6 -19.44 -40.96 -65.06
CA ASP A 6 -18.02 -40.85 -64.74
C ASP A 6 -17.70 -39.36 -64.94
N LEU A 7 -16.56 -38.93 -64.43
CA LEU A 7 -16.06 -37.56 -64.46
C LEU A 7 -16.19 -36.89 -65.85
N VAL A 8 -16.75 -35.66 -65.90
CA VAL A 8 -16.37 -34.69 -66.93
C VAL A 8 -15.89 -33.42 -66.24
N MET A 9 -14.58 -33.27 -66.24
CA MET A 9 -13.86 -32.04 -65.96
C MET A 9 -14.02 -31.12 -67.18
N THR A 10 -14.56 -29.92 -66.99
CA THR A 10 -14.37 -28.81 -67.94
C THR A 10 -13.60 -27.72 -67.23
N THR A 11 -12.43 -27.41 -67.80
CA THR A 11 -11.51 -26.36 -67.39
C THR A 11 -11.63 -25.17 -68.35
N GLN A 12 -11.19 -24.00 -67.84
CA GLN A 12 -10.94 -22.71 -68.51
C GLN A 12 -12.15 -21.75 -68.56
N HIS A 13 -12.03 -20.45 -68.29
CA HIS A 13 -10.87 -19.58 -68.05
C HIS A 13 -11.39 -18.26 -67.47
N GLY A 14 -10.59 -17.57 -66.64
CA GLY A 14 -10.77 -16.14 -66.40
C GLY A 14 -10.42 -15.70 -64.99
N GLY A 15 -9.13 -15.45 -64.73
CA GLY A 15 -8.71 -14.81 -63.48
C GLY A 15 -7.28 -15.12 -63.05
N HIS A 16 -6.32 -14.72 -63.87
CA HIS A 16 -4.93 -14.42 -63.44
C HIS A 16 -4.94 -13.63 -62.12
N ARG A 17 -4.07 -13.79 -61.11
CA ARG A 17 -2.77 -14.44 -60.99
C ARG A 17 -2.39 -14.48 -59.49
N VAL A 18 -1.85 -15.62 -59.04
CA VAL A 18 -0.64 -15.75 -58.17
C VAL A 18 -0.77 -15.25 -56.71
N ILE A 19 -1.12 -16.12 -55.76
CA ILE A 19 -0.24 -16.98 -54.92
C ILE A 19 0.83 -16.20 -54.13
N VAL A 20 0.68 -16.09 -52.80
CA VAL A 20 1.73 -16.20 -51.74
C VAL A 20 1.00 -16.47 -50.41
N ALA A 21 0.92 -17.70 -49.90
CA ALA A 21 1.86 -18.44 -49.05
C ALA A 21 1.50 -18.41 -47.53
N ALA A 22 1.27 -19.63 -47.04
CA ALA A 22 1.63 -20.21 -45.74
C ALA A 22 1.83 -19.35 -44.47
N VAL A 23 1.08 -19.75 -43.44
CA VAL A 23 1.52 -20.04 -42.05
C VAL A 23 2.47 -19.05 -41.37
N ALA A 24 1.94 -18.27 -40.44
CA ALA A 24 2.66 -17.81 -39.25
C ALA A 24 1.63 -17.58 -38.12
N LEU A 25 1.52 -18.54 -37.20
CA LEU A 25 2.11 -18.46 -35.87
C LEU A 25 1.25 -17.63 -34.91
N ALA A 26 0.49 -18.35 -34.08
CA ALA A 26 -0.14 -17.85 -32.88
C ALA A 26 0.90 -17.10 -32.04
N LEU A 27 0.78 -15.78 -32.02
CA LEU A 27 1.67 -14.89 -31.28
C LEU A 27 0.82 -13.93 -30.45
N VAL A 28 0.98 -14.10 -29.13
CA VAL A 28 0.90 -13.05 -28.11
C VAL A 28 -0.52 -12.69 -27.64
N CYS A 29 -1.16 -13.60 -26.90
CA CYS A 29 -2.05 -13.23 -25.79
C CYS A 29 -1.21 -12.72 -24.60
N SER A 30 -0.42 -11.68 -24.83
CA SER A 30 0.48 -11.15 -23.82
C SER A 30 0.34 -9.64 -23.77
N TRP A 31 -0.14 -9.21 -22.61
CA TRP A 31 -0.03 -7.88 -22.01
C TRP A 31 -1.22 -6.96 -22.26
N ILE A 32 -2.41 -7.43 -21.90
CA ILE A 32 -3.26 -6.55 -21.09
C ILE A 32 -2.64 -6.61 -19.69
N THR A 33 -1.59 -5.83 -19.46
CA THR A 33 -1.35 -5.34 -18.11
C THR A 33 -2.66 -4.65 -17.72
N PRO A 34 -3.36 -5.06 -16.65
CA PRO A 34 -4.28 -4.11 -16.06
C PRO A 34 -3.38 -2.91 -15.76
N ALA A 35 -3.65 -1.78 -16.39
CA ALA A 35 -3.15 -0.52 -15.87
C ALA A 35 -3.49 -0.60 -14.38
N LEU A 36 -2.48 -0.69 -13.51
CA LEU A 36 -2.68 -0.36 -12.11
C LEU A 36 -3.37 0.99 -12.21
N ALA A 37 -4.66 1.03 -11.89
CA ALA A 37 -5.38 2.27 -11.72
C ALA A 37 -4.45 3.08 -10.82
N GLN A 38 -3.85 4.14 -11.39
CA GLN A 38 -3.00 5.00 -10.61
C GLN A 38 -3.92 5.51 -9.51
N ALA A 39 -3.70 4.99 -8.30
CA ALA A 39 -4.48 5.36 -7.13
C ALA A 39 -4.53 6.89 -7.13
N PRO A 40 -5.73 7.49 -7.02
CA PRO A 40 -5.88 8.94 -7.09
C PRO A 40 -4.80 9.61 -6.23
N PRO A 41 -4.02 10.54 -6.79
CA PRO A 41 -2.90 11.11 -6.06
C PRO A 41 -3.37 11.74 -4.75
N GLY A 42 -3.05 11.14 -3.61
CA GLY A 42 -3.43 11.63 -2.27
C GLY A 42 -4.46 10.80 -1.51
N ASP A 43 -4.72 9.55 -1.88
CA ASP A 43 -5.58 8.66 -1.09
C ASP A 43 -4.85 8.03 0.12
N PHE A 44 -5.60 7.66 1.16
CA PHE A 44 -5.05 7.06 2.39
C PHE A 44 -4.23 5.78 2.12
N ALA A 45 -4.57 5.02 1.08
CA ALA A 45 -3.87 3.77 0.74
C ALA A 45 -2.48 4.05 0.13
N SER A 46 -2.35 5.09 -0.68
CA SER A 46 -1.10 5.53 -1.29
C SER A 46 -0.11 6.01 -0.23
N VAL A 47 -0.58 6.75 0.78
CA VAL A 47 0.24 7.17 1.92
C VAL A 47 0.73 5.96 2.73
N VAL A 48 -0.14 4.98 2.99
CA VAL A 48 0.24 3.74 3.68
C VAL A 48 1.27 2.94 2.88
N SER A 49 1.07 2.79 1.57
CA SER A 49 2.00 2.08 0.69
C SER A 49 3.37 2.76 0.65
N ALA A 50 3.39 4.08 0.49
CA ALA A 50 4.62 4.86 0.48
C ALA A 50 5.33 4.83 1.83
N ALA A 51 4.60 4.88 2.95
CA ALA A 51 5.18 4.75 4.28
C ALA A 51 5.84 3.38 4.45
N ARG A 52 5.16 2.28 4.06
CA ARG A 52 5.72 0.91 4.11
C ARG A 52 7.02 0.78 3.32
N ALA A 53 7.12 1.45 2.18
CA ALA A 53 8.29 1.41 1.31
C ALA A 53 9.41 2.40 1.73
N TRP A 54 9.17 3.24 2.74
CA TRP A 54 10.10 4.31 3.11
C TRP A 54 11.35 3.73 3.80
N PRO A 55 12.57 4.15 3.41
CA PRO A 55 13.79 3.75 4.10
C PRO A 55 13.74 4.08 5.59
N GLY A 56 13.95 3.06 6.43
CA GLY A 56 13.87 3.18 7.89
C GLY A 56 12.44 3.13 8.45
N CYS A 57 11.42 2.86 7.64
CA CYS A 57 10.13 2.38 8.12
C CYS A 57 10.22 0.86 8.38
N LEU A 58 10.02 0.46 9.63
CA LEU A 58 10.09 -0.92 10.11
C LEU A 58 8.83 -1.73 9.79
N GLY A 59 7.72 -1.04 9.54
CA GLY A 59 6.45 -1.64 9.17
C GLY A 59 5.31 -0.67 9.40
N VAL A 60 4.16 -1.03 8.84
CA VAL A 60 2.92 -0.27 9.00
C VAL A 60 1.80 -1.25 9.30
N GLU A 61 0.86 -0.86 10.15
CA GLU A 61 -0.41 -1.53 10.33
C GLU A 61 -1.55 -0.54 10.14
N THR A 62 -2.70 -1.03 9.69
CA THR A 62 -3.89 -0.20 9.56
C THR A 62 -5.06 -0.84 10.29
N GLY A 63 -6.01 0.00 10.69
CA GLY A 63 -7.21 -0.48 11.35
C GLY A 63 -8.33 0.55 11.34
N GLN A 64 -9.41 0.19 12.01
CA GLN A 64 -10.53 1.08 12.25
C GLN A 64 -10.92 1.00 13.72
N THR A 65 -11.10 2.15 14.36
CA THR A 65 -11.63 2.22 15.74
C THR A 65 -13.13 2.04 15.73
N SER A 66 -13.71 1.61 16.85
CA SER A 66 -15.17 1.58 17.05
C SER A 66 -15.86 2.94 16.85
N SER A 67 -15.13 4.05 17.05
CA SER A 67 -15.62 5.42 16.80
C SER A 67 -15.63 5.83 15.31
N GLY A 68 -15.21 4.93 14.41
CA GLY A 68 -15.19 5.14 12.96
C GLY A 68 -13.90 5.76 12.40
N LYS A 69 -12.89 6.05 13.24
CA LYS A 69 -11.59 6.54 12.77
C LYS A 69 -10.84 5.43 12.04
N ARG A 70 -10.33 5.70 10.84
CA ARG A 70 -9.26 4.91 10.20
C ARG A 70 -7.94 5.24 10.87
N VAL A 71 -7.11 4.23 11.13
CA VAL A 71 -5.84 4.41 11.84
C VAL A 71 -4.69 3.80 11.05
N ILE A 72 -3.56 4.50 11.04
CA ILE A 72 -2.26 4.02 10.58
C ILE A 72 -1.35 3.94 11.81
N PHE A 73 -0.66 2.83 11.97
CA PHE A 73 0.43 2.65 12.92
C PHE A 73 1.70 2.44 12.10
N ALA A 74 2.61 3.40 12.06
CA ALA A 74 3.84 3.30 11.30
C ALA A 74 5.04 3.35 12.24
N TRP A 75 5.89 2.34 12.22
CA TRP A 75 7.10 2.27 13.04
C TRP A 75 8.29 2.71 12.22
N PHE A 76 9.09 3.63 12.75
CA PHE A 76 10.34 4.10 12.16
C PHE A 76 11.52 3.71 13.06
N GLU A 77 12.68 3.45 12.47
CA GLU A 77 13.92 3.11 13.17
C GLU A 77 14.35 4.19 14.19
N GLY A 78 13.99 5.44 13.92
CA GLY A 78 14.15 6.55 14.85
C GLY A 78 13.88 7.90 14.21
N LYS A 79 14.30 8.96 14.90
CA LYS A 79 14.01 10.36 14.53
C LYS A 79 14.41 10.66 13.08
N LYS A 80 15.64 10.31 12.67
CA LYS A 80 16.13 10.57 11.32
C LYS A 80 15.22 10.02 10.23
N ALA A 81 14.77 8.76 10.36
CA ALA A 81 13.90 8.13 9.36
C ALA A 81 12.52 8.80 9.30
N LEU A 82 11.95 9.13 10.47
CA LEU A 82 10.64 9.79 10.58
C LEU A 82 10.68 11.24 10.07
N VAL A 83 11.73 12.01 10.38
CA VAL A 83 11.92 13.39 9.89
C VAL A 83 12.15 13.38 8.38
N ALA A 84 12.95 12.44 7.85
CA ALA A 84 13.09 12.28 6.41
C ALA A 84 11.75 11.94 5.72
N TRP A 85 10.93 11.07 6.33
CA TRP A 85 9.58 10.80 5.86
C TRP A 85 8.70 12.05 5.88
N TYR A 86 8.76 12.83 6.97
CA TYR A 86 8.02 14.08 7.11
C TYR A 86 8.30 15.03 5.94
N HIS A 87 9.57 15.16 5.53
CA HIS A 87 9.97 16.02 4.41
C HIS A 87 9.79 15.38 3.02
N SER A 88 9.35 14.12 2.93
CA SER A 88 9.15 13.45 1.65
C SER A 88 8.04 14.11 0.82
N GLU A 89 8.20 14.10 -0.50
CA GLU A 89 7.19 14.62 -1.44
C GLU A 89 5.82 13.97 -1.24
N VAL A 90 5.78 12.67 -0.94
CA VAL A 90 4.52 11.94 -0.74
C VAL A 90 3.79 12.43 0.51
N HIS A 91 4.50 12.56 1.63
CA HIS A 91 3.92 13.08 2.87
C HIS A 91 3.50 14.55 2.72
N GLN A 92 4.37 15.39 2.16
CA GLN A 92 4.09 16.81 1.96
C GLN A 92 2.92 17.05 1.01
N LYS A 93 2.80 16.25 -0.04
CA LYS A 93 1.62 16.28 -0.93
C LYS A 93 0.35 15.86 -0.19
N ALA A 94 0.39 14.79 0.61
CA ALA A 94 -0.76 14.37 1.40
C ALA A 94 -1.22 15.45 2.39
N MET A 95 -0.27 16.11 3.07
CA MET A 95 -0.56 17.22 3.98
C MET A 95 -1.15 18.44 3.26
N LYS A 96 -0.63 18.80 2.08
CA LYS A 96 -1.22 19.88 1.25
C LYS A 96 -2.62 19.54 0.75
N THR A 97 -2.88 18.28 0.39
CA THR A 97 -4.24 17.84 -0.01
C THR A 97 -5.22 17.89 1.16
N ALA A 98 -4.77 17.48 2.35
CA ALA A 98 -5.59 17.50 3.57
C ALA A 98 -5.84 18.92 4.09
N PHE A 99 -4.84 19.81 3.98
CA PHE A 99 -4.85 21.15 4.55
C PHE A 99 -4.28 22.19 3.56
N PRO A 100 -4.98 22.48 2.44
CA PRO A 100 -4.43 23.30 1.36
C PRO A 100 -4.11 24.75 1.75
N ASN A 101 -4.76 25.27 2.81
CA ASN A 101 -4.59 26.65 3.29
C ASN A 101 -3.73 26.74 4.56
N GLN A 102 -3.08 25.65 4.97
CA GLN A 102 -2.26 25.62 6.18
C GLN A 102 -0.79 25.48 5.81
N ALA A 103 0.04 26.37 6.35
CA ALA A 103 1.48 26.20 6.35
C ALA A 103 1.90 25.40 7.61
N PHE A 104 2.82 24.45 7.41
CA PHE A 104 3.49 23.70 8.47
C PHE A 104 5.00 23.95 8.35
N ASP A 105 5.44 25.08 8.89
CA ASP A 105 6.80 25.64 8.75
C ASP A 105 7.70 25.32 9.95
N ARG A 106 7.20 24.54 10.91
CA ARG A 106 7.97 24.13 12.08
C ARG A 106 8.84 22.93 11.78
N GLU A 107 10.05 22.96 12.32
CA GLU A 107 10.94 21.80 12.33
C GLU A 107 10.26 20.64 13.08
N PRO A 108 10.17 19.44 12.50
CA PRO A 108 9.62 18.28 13.19
C PRO A 108 10.57 17.78 14.29
N LEU A 109 10.03 17.51 15.47
CA LEU A 109 10.74 16.87 16.60
C LEU A 109 12.02 17.62 17.05
N PRO A 110 12.00 18.95 17.27
CA PRO A 110 13.21 19.72 17.56
C PRO A 110 13.88 19.29 18.86
N ASP A 111 13.10 18.90 19.87
CA ASP A 111 13.58 18.55 21.20
C ASP A 111 13.82 17.03 21.40
N THR A 112 13.65 16.23 20.35
CA THR A 112 13.84 14.77 20.42
C THR A 112 15.30 14.41 20.12
N PRO A 113 15.98 13.63 20.97
CA PRO A 113 17.33 13.14 20.70
C PRO A 113 17.41 12.28 19.43
N GLU A 114 18.53 12.33 18.71
CA GLU A 114 18.73 11.52 17.50
C GLU A 114 18.77 10.01 17.80
N ASP A 115 19.23 9.63 18.99
CA ASP A 115 19.35 8.25 19.48
C ASP A 115 18.13 7.77 20.27
N SER A 116 16.97 8.41 20.11
CA SER A 116 15.71 8.05 20.79
C SER A 116 15.21 6.63 20.51
N GLY A 117 15.87 5.89 19.62
CA GLY A 117 15.45 4.57 19.17
C GLY A 117 14.16 4.64 18.34
N PRO A 118 13.45 3.50 18.20
CA PRO A 118 12.29 3.44 17.33
C PRO A 118 11.14 4.35 17.76
N ILE A 119 10.43 4.91 16.78
CA ILE A 119 9.29 5.79 16.98
C ILE A 119 8.07 5.20 16.26
N LEU A 120 6.97 5.04 16.99
CA LEU A 120 5.65 4.74 16.44
C LEU A 120 4.92 6.06 16.15
N ALA A 121 4.56 6.28 14.89
CA ALA A 121 3.62 7.30 14.48
C ALA A 121 2.21 6.71 14.33
N ILE A 122 1.24 7.26 15.04
CA ILE A 122 -0.18 6.91 14.94
C ILE A 122 -0.90 8.04 14.22
N VAL A 123 -1.45 7.76 13.04
CA VAL A 123 -2.34 8.69 12.33
C VAL A 123 -3.76 8.19 12.46
N SER A 124 -4.65 8.97 13.08
CA SER A 124 -6.07 8.68 13.12
C SER A 124 -6.84 9.69 12.27
N LEU A 125 -7.74 9.23 11.41
CA LEU A 125 -8.52 10.06 10.49
C LEU A 125 -9.99 9.66 10.53
N LYS A 126 -10.88 10.64 10.71
CA LYS A 126 -12.32 10.52 10.50
C LYS A 126 -12.76 11.59 9.51
N LEU A 127 -13.51 11.18 8.48
CA LEU A 127 -14.15 12.09 7.54
C LEU A 127 -15.58 12.40 8.01
N LEU A 128 -16.14 13.50 7.53
CA LEU A 128 -17.56 13.83 7.71
C LEU A 128 -18.40 12.86 6.86
N ASP A 129 -19.57 12.50 7.38
CA ASP A 129 -20.48 11.57 6.70
C ASP A 129 -21.09 12.17 5.41
N ALA A 130 -21.18 13.50 5.34
CA ALA A 130 -21.66 14.23 4.18
C ALA A 130 -20.59 15.22 3.66
N PRO A 131 -20.30 15.22 2.34
CA PRO A 131 -19.50 16.27 1.73
C PRO A 131 -20.14 17.64 1.95
N ARG A 132 -19.34 18.67 2.22
CA ARG A 132 -19.85 20.04 2.23
C ARG A 132 -20.02 20.52 0.79
N PRO A 133 -21.18 21.10 0.40
CA PRO A 133 -21.36 21.66 -0.93
C PRO A 133 -20.27 22.68 -1.27
N GLY A 134 -19.62 22.53 -2.42
CA GLY A 134 -18.54 23.42 -2.87
C GLY A 134 -17.19 23.24 -2.18
N ALA A 135 -17.00 22.21 -1.36
CA ALA A 135 -15.70 21.94 -0.73
C ALA A 135 -14.66 21.46 -1.76
N THR A 136 -13.48 22.09 -1.71
CA THR A 136 -12.32 21.77 -2.56
C THR A 136 -11.25 20.95 -1.83
N SER A 137 -11.47 20.64 -0.54
CA SER A 137 -10.55 19.90 0.33
C SER A 137 -11.21 18.65 0.90
N LEU A 138 -10.39 17.74 1.47
CA LEU A 138 -10.90 16.56 2.16
C LEU A 138 -11.86 16.96 3.29
N PRO A 139 -13.04 16.30 3.42
CA PRO A 139 -14.03 16.64 4.45
C PRO A 139 -13.62 16.02 5.79
N ILE A 140 -12.52 16.48 6.38
CA ILE A 140 -11.97 15.93 7.62
C ILE A 140 -12.83 16.37 8.80
N ALA A 141 -13.35 15.41 9.56
CA ALA A 141 -14.02 15.64 10.84
C ALA A 141 -13.01 15.68 12.00
N THR A 142 -12.02 14.78 11.98
CA THR A 142 -10.94 14.73 12.96
C THR A 142 -9.72 14.08 12.35
N ILE A 143 -8.55 14.63 12.65
CA ILE A 143 -7.27 14.01 12.34
C ILE A 143 -6.31 14.23 13.50
N GLY A 144 -5.58 13.19 13.88
CA GLY A 144 -4.53 13.25 14.89
C GLY A 144 -3.30 12.52 14.41
N ILE A 145 -2.12 13.10 14.67
CA ILE A 145 -0.82 12.49 14.42
C ILE A 145 -0.08 12.51 15.76
N GLU A 146 0.13 11.32 16.33
CA GLU A 146 0.73 11.15 17.65
C GLU A 146 1.98 10.28 17.54
N LEU A 147 3.00 10.59 18.36
CA LEU A 147 4.29 9.92 18.30
C LEU A 147 4.61 9.28 19.66
N TYR A 148 5.00 8.01 19.64
CA TYR A 148 5.29 7.22 20.84
C TYR A 148 6.60 6.45 20.68
N THR A 149 7.29 6.19 21.79
CA THR A 149 8.42 5.26 21.84
C THR A 149 8.01 4.00 22.60
N PRO A 150 8.44 2.79 22.18
CA PRO A 150 8.18 1.59 22.94
C PRO A 150 9.00 1.60 24.24
N LEU A 151 8.32 1.42 25.36
CA LEU A 151 8.99 1.20 26.64
C LEU A 151 9.63 -0.19 26.69
N PRO A 152 10.77 -0.34 27.42
CA PRO A 152 11.43 -1.63 27.58
C PRO A 152 10.62 -2.59 28.46
N GLY A 153 10.94 -3.88 28.40
CA GLY A 153 10.45 -4.89 29.35
C GLY A 153 9.05 -5.45 29.07
N GLY A 154 8.50 -5.18 27.89
CA GLY A 154 7.21 -5.73 27.46
C GLY A 154 7.20 -7.25 27.30
N VAL A 155 6.02 -7.81 27.04
CA VAL A 155 5.83 -9.24 26.73
C VAL A 155 4.94 -9.38 25.51
N ALA A 156 5.31 -10.28 24.61
CA ALA A 156 4.52 -10.74 23.48
C ALA A 156 4.33 -12.26 23.57
N VAL A 157 3.11 -12.75 23.34
CA VAL A 157 2.79 -14.19 23.41
C VAL A 157 2.09 -14.60 22.13
N GLY A 158 2.69 -15.53 21.38
CA GLY A 158 2.14 -16.03 20.11
C GLY A 158 2.18 -15.05 18.94
N GLY A 159 2.84 -13.92 19.12
CA GLY A 159 2.88 -12.82 18.17
C GLY A 159 2.78 -11.48 18.89
N ARG A 160 2.84 -10.41 18.11
CA ARG A 160 2.82 -9.04 18.60
C ARG A 160 2.19 -8.11 17.57
N PHE A 161 1.78 -6.95 18.06
CA PHE A 161 1.19 -5.91 17.21
C PHE A 161 2.23 -5.18 16.35
N ALA A 162 3.41 -4.90 16.92
CA ALA A 162 4.50 -4.26 16.19
C ALA A 162 5.21 -5.23 15.23
N PRO A 163 5.75 -4.76 14.10
CA PRO A 163 6.41 -5.62 13.11
C PRO A 163 7.69 -6.25 13.67
N ASP A 164 8.06 -7.47 13.24
CA ASP A 164 9.23 -8.25 13.71
C ASP A 164 10.58 -7.53 13.59
N ALA A 165 10.67 -6.59 12.65
CA ALA A 165 11.84 -5.72 12.46
C ALA A 165 12.07 -4.78 13.67
N LEU A 166 11.02 -4.40 14.42
CA LEU A 166 11.13 -3.55 15.60
C LEU A 166 11.87 -4.27 16.73
N LYS A 167 12.99 -3.71 17.19
CA LYS A 167 13.71 -4.22 18.36
C LYS A 167 13.40 -3.36 19.58
N VAL A 168 12.81 -3.99 20.60
CA VAL A 168 12.46 -3.34 21.87
C VAL A 168 13.30 -3.96 22.98
N ARG A 169 14.02 -3.13 23.72
CA ARG A 169 14.92 -3.58 24.78
C ARG A 169 14.16 -4.39 25.84
N GLY A 170 14.61 -5.61 26.10
CA GLY A 170 14.02 -6.47 27.13
C GLY A 170 12.60 -6.98 26.82
N LEU A 171 12.11 -6.84 25.58
CA LEU A 171 10.87 -7.48 25.15
C LEU A 171 11.05 -9.00 25.22
N ARG A 172 10.17 -9.67 25.96
CA ARG A 172 10.12 -11.14 26.00
C ARG A 172 9.10 -11.63 25.00
N GLU A 173 9.54 -12.51 24.10
CA GLU A 173 8.66 -13.16 23.14
C GLU A 173 8.50 -14.62 23.55
N ILE A 174 7.25 -15.04 23.74
CA ILE A 174 6.88 -16.36 24.25
C ILE A 174 6.02 -17.04 23.19
N GLU A 175 6.39 -18.24 22.77
CA GLU A 175 5.55 -19.03 21.86
C GLU A 175 4.29 -19.53 22.61
N LEU A 176 3.11 -19.46 21.98
CA LEU A 176 1.84 -19.88 22.60
C LEU A 176 1.90 -21.31 23.15
N GLY A 177 2.55 -22.24 22.43
CA GLY A 177 2.71 -23.63 22.87
C GLY A 177 3.60 -23.79 24.12
N SER A 178 4.52 -22.85 24.36
CA SER A 178 5.36 -22.83 25.55
C SER A 178 4.67 -22.20 26.77
N ALA A 179 3.68 -21.31 26.54
CA ALA A 179 2.94 -20.61 27.58
C ALA A 179 1.87 -21.47 28.28
N GLN A 180 1.40 -22.54 27.62
CA GLN A 180 0.32 -23.38 28.15
C GLN A 180 0.74 -24.32 29.29
N GLY A 181 2.05 -24.55 29.49
CA GLY A 181 2.56 -25.36 30.59
C GLY A 181 2.17 -26.84 30.51
N ARG A 182 3.15 -27.72 30.77
CA ARG A 182 2.86 -29.09 31.18
C ARG A 182 1.91 -29.08 32.39
N PRO A 183 0.97 -30.05 32.47
CA PRO A 183 0.08 -30.16 33.62
C PRO A 183 0.92 -30.23 34.90
N ARG A 184 0.52 -29.44 35.91
CA ARG A 184 1.07 -29.52 37.28
C ARG A 184 0.65 -30.82 37.94
#